data_AF-A0AAP3DM69-F1
#
_entry.id   AF-A0AAP3DM69-F1
#
_cell.length_a   1.000
_cell.length_b   1.000
_cell.length_c   1.000
_cell.angle_alpha   90.00
_cell.angle_beta   90.00
_cell.angle_gamma   90.00
#
_symmetry.space_group_name_H-M   'P 1'
#
loop_
_entity.id
_entity.type
_entity.pdbx_description
1 polymer ?
#
loop_
_entity_poly.entity_id
_entity_poly.type
_entity_poly.pdbx_seq_one_letter_code
_entity_poly.pdbx_strand_id
1 'polypeptide(L)'
;MAGGGEWLTQNKDRPGTYTNVKSEPKPLGAIGDRGIATMALELPWGDSQTIIEITAGENILNKLGFDITRDEVLLVREALKRAKTLKLWRLNKGTPAKATLGTVTIT
;
A
#
# COMPACT_ATOMS: atom_id res chain seq x y z
N MET A 1 -20.56 30.19 9.12
CA MET A 1 -21.44 29.55 8.12
C MET A 1 -20.69 28.38 7.50
N ALA A 2 -21.41 27.34 7.12
CA ALA A 2 -20.99 26.12 6.41
C ALA A 2 -20.34 24.99 7.25
N GLY A 3 -21.15 23.98 7.57
CA GLY A 3 -20.71 22.71 8.13
C GLY A 3 -21.87 21.77 8.45
N GLY A 4 -22.97 21.83 7.68
CA GLY A 4 -24.15 21.00 7.88
C GLY A 4 -24.22 19.94 6.79
N GLY A 5 -23.92 18.69 7.16
CA GLY A 5 -24.34 17.53 6.38
C GLY A 5 -25.86 17.31 6.50
N GLU A 6 -26.43 16.63 5.51
CA GLU A 6 -27.82 16.18 5.50
C GLU A 6 -28.02 15.06 6.54
N TRP A 7 -28.90 15.26 7.53
CA TRP A 7 -29.23 14.26 8.54
C TRP A 7 -30.74 13.96 8.52
N LEU A 8 -31.11 12.69 8.34
CA LEU A 8 -32.50 12.24 8.20
C LEU A 8 -33.33 12.27 9.49
N THR A 9 -32.71 12.27 10.68
CA THR A 9 -33.43 12.53 11.95
C THR A 9 -32.47 13.01 13.03
N GLN A 10 -32.80 14.14 13.68
CA GLN A 10 -32.04 14.73 14.78
C GLN A 10 -32.87 14.66 16.07
N ASN A 11 -32.45 13.83 17.02
CA ASN A 11 -33.11 13.74 18.34
C ASN A 11 -32.13 14.18 19.43
N LYS A 12 -31.95 15.50 19.60
CA LYS A 12 -31.02 16.06 20.60
C LYS A 12 -31.62 17.28 21.27
N ASP A 13 -31.93 17.15 22.57
CA ASP A 13 -32.62 18.17 23.37
C ASP A 13 -31.65 19.20 24.01
N ARG A 14 -30.33 18.96 24.05
CA ARG A 14 -29.33 19.92 24.58
C ARG A 14 -28.02 19.96 23.79
N PRO A 15 -27.39 21.15 23.65
CA PRO A 15 -26.15 21.32 22.91
C PRO A 15 -24.98 20.59 23.58
N GLY A 16 -24.24 19.82 22.78
CA GLY A 16 -23.02 19.10 23.17
C GLY A 16 -22.38 18.44 21.96
N THR A 17 -21.12 18.02 22.04
CA THR A 17 -20.39 17.31 20.98
C THR A 17 -20.70 15.82 21.00
N TYR A 18 -20.91 15.21 19.83
CA TYR A 18 -21.10 13.76 19.69
C TYR A 18 -19.79 13.15 19.18
N THR A 19 -19.11 12.36 20.01
CA THR A 19 -17.87 11.66 19.64
C THR A 19 -18.18 10.17 19.62
N ASN A 20 -18.06 9.53 18.45
CA ASN A 20 -18.18 8.08 18.33
C ASN A 20 -16.78 7.47 18.26
N VAL A 21 -16.39 6.71 19.29
CA VAL A 21 -15.14 5.95 19.30
C VAL A 21 -15.46 4.54 18.83
N LYS A 22 -15.21 4.27 17.54
CA LYS A 22 -15.23 2.91 17.02
C LYS A 22 -13.88 2.27 17.27
N SER A 23 -13.82 1.34 18.22
CA SER A 23 -12.64 0.51 18.45
C SER A 23 -12.60 -0.63 17.45
N GLU A 24 -11.51 -0.73 16.68
CA GLU A 24 -11.22 -1.91 15.87
C GLU A 24 -10.91 -3.09 16.83
N PRO A 25 -11.60 -4.24 16.72
CA PRO A 25 -11.36 -5.37 17.60
C PRO A 25 -9.92 -5.87 17.44
N LYS A 26 -9.10 -5.67 18.49
CA LYS A 26 -7.74 -6.20 18.56
C LYS A 26 -7.79 -7.68 18.92
N PRO A 27 -7.15 -8.59 18.17
CA PRO A 27 -7.13 -10.01 18.52
C PRO A 27 -6.50 -10.21 19.91
N LEU A 28 -7.17 -10.99 20.76
CA LEU A 28 -6.81 -11.29 22.16
C LEU A 28 -5.53 -12.13 22.31
N GLY A 29 -4.92 -12.57 21.20
CA GLY A 29 -3.64 -13.28 21.19
C GLY A 29 -2.52 -12.35 20.76
N ALA A 30 -1.76 -11.80 21.71
CA ALA A 30 -0.50 -11.11 21.42
C ALA A 30 0.63 -12.12 21.12
N ILE A 31 0.44 -12.99 20.13
CA ILE A 31 1.57 -13.57 19.41
C ILE A 31 2.02 -12.44 18.49
N GLY A 32 3.12 -11.76 18.84
CA GLY A 32 3.53 -10.46 18.32
C GLY A 32 3.03 -10.17 16.90
N ASP A 33 2.05 -9.27 16.78
CA ASP A 33 1.51 -8.91 15.47
C ASP A 33 2.65 -8.27 14.69
N ARG A 34 3.02 -8.91 13.58
CA ARG A 34 4.12 -8.43 12.75
C ARG A 34 3.71 -7.05 12.22
N GLY A 35 4.61 -6.08 12.37
CA GLY A 35 4.30 -4.68 12.09
C GLY A 35 4.23 -4.35 10.59
N ILE A 36 3.94 -3.09 10.32
CA ILE A 36 4.02 -2.47 9.00
C ILE A 36 5.41 -1.85 8.86
N ALA A 37 6.15 -2.21 7.82
CA ALA A 37 7.44 -1.61 7.47
C ALA A 37 7.30 -0.71 6.23
N THR A 38 8.13 0.32 6.13
CA THR A 38 8.21 1.19 4.95
C THR A 38 9.64 1.19 4.41
N MET A 39 9.80 1.14 3.10
CA MET A 39 11.11 1.22 2.45
C MET A 39 11.02 1.97 1.13
N ALA A 40 12.05 2.75 0.82
CA ALA A 40 12.21 3.41 -0.46
C ALA A 40 13.31 2.70 -1.24
N LEU A 41 12.99 2.26 -2.46
CA LEU A 41 13.90 1.48 -3.31
C LEU A 41 13.87 1.99 -4.75
N GLU A 42 15.01 1.91 -5.41
CA GLU A 42 15.10 2.07 -6.85
C GLU A 42 14.81 0.73 -7.50
N LEU A 43 13.73 0.65 -8.28
CA LEU A 43 13.31 -0.59 -8.94
C LEU A 43 13.20 -0.38 -10.45
N PRO A 44 13.59 -1.35 -11.28
CA PRO A 44 13.47 -1.22 -12.73
C PRO A 44 12.01 -1.20 -13.22
N TRP A 45 11.07 -1.80 -12.48
CA TRP A 45 9.67 -1.96 -12.85
C TRP A 45 8.70 -1.64 -11.69
N GLY A 46 7.42 -1.39 -12.01
CA GLY A 46 6.35 -1.04 -11.07
C GLY A 46 5.88 0.43 -11.17
N ASP A 47 4.78 0.77 -10.50
CA ASP A 47 4.28 2.16 -10.53
C ASP A 47 5.29 3.13 -9.90
N SER A 48 5.56 4.24 -10.58
CA SER A 48 6.54 5.23 -10.15
C SER A 48 5.88 6.27 -9.24
N GLN A 49 6.59 6.69 -8.18
CA GLN A 49 6.11 7.70 -7.23
C GLN A 49 4.77 7.37 -6.53
N THR A 50 4.46 6.08 -6.40
CA THR A 50 3.29 5.62 -5.66
C THR A 50 3.72 4.69 -4.53
N ILE A 51 2.87 4.61 -3.51
CA ILE A 51 3.04 3.65 -2.43
C ILE A 51 2.45 2.32 -2.89
N ILE A 52 3.30 1.32 -3.01
CA ILE A 52 2.91 -0.06 -3.31
C ILE A 52 2.85 -0.81 -1.98
N GLU A 53 1.64 -1.22 -1.59
CA GLU A 53 1.45 -2.04 -0.39
C GLU A 53 1.60 -3.52 -0.75
N ILE A 54 2.46 -4.24 -0.02
CA ILE A 54 2.72 -5.67 -0.23
C ILE A 54 2.50 -6.38 1.11
N THR A 55 1.61 -7.36 1.12
CA THR A 55 1.42 -8.22 2.31
C THR A 55 2.33 -9.44 2.23
N ALA A 56 2.84 -9.91 3.37
CA ALA A 56 3.66 -11.11 3.44
C ALA A 56 2.86 -12.33 2.93
N GLY A 57 3.41 -13.03 1.92
CA GLY A 57 2.74 -14.15 1.25
C GLY A 57 1.94 -13.78 0.01
N GLU A 58 1.79 -12.48 -0.29
CA GLU A 58 1.17 -12.02 -1.54
C GLU A 58 2.12 -12.23 -2.74
N ASN A 59 1.54 -12.49 -3.91
CA ASN A 59 2.32 -12.61 -5.14
C ASN A 59 2.79 -11.22 -5.62
N ILE A 60 4.10 -10.97 -5.50
CA ILE A 60 4.72 -9.70 -5.89
C ILE A 60 4.87 -9.52 -7.41
N LEU A 61 4.72 -10.57 -8.20
CA LEU A 61 4.90 -10.53 -9.67
C LEU A 61 3.96 -9.50 -10.31
N ASN A 62 2.71 -9.42 -9.84
CA ASN A 62 1.71 -8.52 -10.40
C ASN A 62 2.03 -7.03 -10.12
N LYS A 63 2.70 -6.73 -9.00
CA LYS A 63 2.97 -5.36 -8.56
C LYS A 63 4.34 -4.86 -9.00
N LEU A 64 5.35 -5.72 -8.92
CA LEU A 64 6.75 -5.36 -9.16
C LEU A 64 7.30 -5.95 -10.47
N GLY A 65 6.61 -6.90 -11.12
CA GLY A 65 7.09 -7.54 -12.34
C GLY A 65 8.25 -8.53 -12.15
N PHE A 66 8.67 -8.76 -10.89
CA PHE A 66 9.77 -9.65 -10.54
C PHE A 66 9.31 -10.81 -9.67
N ASP A 67 9.96 -11.95 -9.83
CA ASP A 67 9.83 -13.08 -8.92
C ASP A 67 10.52 -12.78 -7.59
N ILE A 68 9.98 -13.29 -6.47
CA ILE A 68 10.53 -13.10 -5.11
C ILE A 68 11.93 -13.70 -4.92
N THR A 69 12.35 -14.58 -5.82
CA THR A 69 13.68 -15.20 -5.81
C THR A 69 14.76 -14.34 -6.44
N ARG A 70 14.41 -13.29 -7.19
CA ARG A 70 15.39 -12.41 -7.84
C ARG A 70 16.18 -11.56 -6.85
N ASP A 71 17.42 -11.28 -7.22
CA ASP A 71 18.34 -10.46 -6.43
C ASP A 71 17.88 -9.00 -6.31
N GLU A 72 17.20 -8.49 -7.34
CA GLU A 72 16.61 -7.13 -7.40
C GLU A 72 15.58 -6.88 -6.29
N VAL A 73 14.94 -7.94 -5.77
CA VAL A 73 13.93 -7.87 -4.69
C VAL A 73 14.43 -8.47 -3.37
N LEU A 74 15.74 -8.70 -3.23
CA LEU A 74 16.33 -9.27 -2.01
C LEU A 74 15.98 -8.46 -0.77
N LEU A 75 16.06 -7.13 -0.85
CA LEU A 75 15.72 -6.24 0.27
C LEU A 75 14.24 -6.34 0.65
N VAL A 76 13.35 -6.46 -0.34
CA VAL A 76 11.91 -6.65 -0.13
C VAL A 76 11.64 -7.99 0.56
N ARG A 77 12.31 -9.06 0.11
CA ARG A 77 12.22 -10.40 0.70
C ARG A 77 12.68 -10.40 2.15
N GLU A 78 13.84 -9.80 2.46
CA GLU A 78 14.34 -9.72 3.83
C GLU A 78 13.42 -8.93 4.75
N ALA A 79 12.85 -7.81 4.28
CA ALA A 79 11.90 -7.04 5.05
C ALA A 79 10.59 -7.80 5.34
N LEU A 80 10.08 -8.55 4.36
CA LEU A 80 8.89 -9.41 4.52
C LEU A 80 9.14 -10.64 5.40
N LYS A 81 10.38 -10.99 5.77
CA LYS A 81 10.64 -12.07 6.74
C LYS A 81 10.21 -11.74 8.16
N ARG A 82 10.13 -10.46 8.54
CA ARG A 82 9.67 -10.02 9.87
C ARG A 82 8.46 -9.07 9.84
N ALA A 83 8.24 -8.34 8.75
CA ALA A 83 7.06 -7.50 8.58
C ALA A 83 5.82 -8.30 8.13
N LYS A 84 4.62 -7.79 8.44
CA LYS A 84 3.34 -8.31 7.91
C LYS A 84 2.98 -7.62 6.61
N THR A 85 3.20 -6.31 6.58
CA THR A 85 2.90 -5.44 5.44
C THR A 85 4.10 -4.56 5.18
N LEU A 86 4.47 -4.42 3.91
CA LEU A 86 5.53 -3.56 3.45
C LEU A 86 4.96 -2.50 2.51
N LYS A 87 5.14 -1.24 2.86
CA LYS A 87 4.81 -0.10 1.98
C LYS A 87 6.07 0.31 1.25
N LEU A 88 6.15 -0.06 -0.02
CA LEU A 88 7.28 0.23 -0.88
C LEU A 88 7.06 1.53 -1.64
N TRP A 89 8.07 2.38 -1.66
CA TRP A 89 8.10 3.58 -2.50
C TRP A 89 9.16 3.43 -3.60
N ARG A 90 8.75 3.53 -4.87
CA ARG A 90 9.66 3.53 -6.01
C ARG A 90 10.27 4.93 -6.20
N LEU A 91 11.57 5.05 -5.95
CA LEU A 91 12.32 6.32 -6.00
C LEU A 91 12.59 6.83 -7.42
N ASN A 92 12.79 5.92 -8.36
CA ASN A 92 13.22 6.25 -9.72
C ASN A 92 12.04 6.50 -10.67
N LYS A 93 12.24 7.42 -11.62
CA LYS A 93 11.43 7.52 -12.86
C LYS A 93 12.22 6.88 -14.00
N GLY A 94 11.86 5.65 -14.36
CA GLY A 94 12.47 4.95 -15.50
C GLY A 94 11.93 5.45 -16.85
N THR A 95 12.66 5.18 -17.93
CA THR A 95 12.16 5.33 -19.30
C THR A 95 11.49 4.03 -19.77
N PRO A 96 10.24 4.05 -20.26
CA PRO A 96 9.58 2.86 -20.76
C PRO A 96 10.32 2.31 -21.99
N ALA A 97 10.39 0.98 -22.09
CA ALA A 97 10.98 0.31 -23.23
C ALA A 97 10.09 0.52 -24.47
N LYS A 98 10.70 0.84 -25.62
CA LYS A 98 9.97 1.04 -26.88
C LYS A 98 10.41 0.02 -27.91
N ALA A 99 9.46 -0.64 -28.55
CA ALA A 99 9.70 -1.51 -29.69
C ALA A 99 8.69 -1.24 -30.80
N THR A 100 9.17 -1.17 -32.04
CA THR A 100 8.34 -1.03 -33.24
C THR A 100 8.27 -2.36 -33.97
N LEU A 101 7.06 -2.92 -34.07
CA LEU A 101 6.76 -4.11 -34.86
C LEU A 101 5.91 -3.68 -36.06
N GLY A 102 6.57 -3.40 -37.18
CA GLY A 102 5.93 -2.84 -38.37
C GLY A 102 5.28 -1.48 -38.08
N THR A 103 3.95 -1.39 -38.24
CA THR A 103 3.17 -0.16 -38.01
C THR A 103 2.69 0.01 -36.56
N VAL A 104 2.91 -0.99 -35.69
CA VAL A 104 2.45 -0.95 -34.29
C VAL A 104 3.61 -0.55 -33.38
N THR A 105 3.37 0.49 -32.56
CA THR A 105 4.31 0.94 -31.53
C THR A 105 3.91 0.31 -30.20
N ILE A 106 4.82 -0.45 -29.59
CA ILE A 106 4.67 -1.01 -28.25
C ILE A 106 5.49 -0.13 -27.30
N THR A 107 4.84 0.41 -26.27
CA THR A 107 5.39 1.27 -25.22
C THR A 107 5.10 0.71 -23.84
#